data_AF-A0A537W7P0-F1
#
_entry.id   AF-A0A537W7P0-F1
#
_cell.length_a   1.000
_cell.length_b   1.000
_cell.length_c   1.000
_cell.angle_alpha   90.00
_cell.angle_beta   90.00
_cell.angle_gamma   90.00
#
_symmetry.space_group_name_H-M   'P 1'
#
loop_
_entity.id
_entity.type
_entity.pdbx_description
1 polymer ?
#
loop_
_entity_poly.entity_id
_entity_poly.type
_entity_poly.pdbx_seq_one_letter_code
_entity_poly.pdbx_strand_id
1 'polypeptide(L)'
;ITGWRLARVCLLAGLVLIVLAAVSAGWAQQPHPWQLGMQPPATPVKERIHFLHNDILMPIITAITVFVLGLLGYVMFRFHHRRHPIPTRTSHNAVVEILWTVIPVLILVIIAIPSFKLMYYMDRAPDAEMTIKITGKQWYWTYEYPDQGGLAFDSNIVEDKDLKPGQPRLLAADNPLVVPANTTIRVQVTGVPDGVIHSYYGECNQICGINHSRMPIEVKAVSRADFQNWLAQAKKNAGLTPDDAASRDHHQQVAAARPGPAPAAPDKEEASR
;
A
#
# COMPACT_ATOMS: atom_id res chain seq x y z
N ILE A 1 -7.20 50.02 -26.56
CA ILE A 1 -7.71 48.64 -26.67
C ILE A 1 -8.72 48.45 -25.55
N THR A 2 -10.00 48.38 -25.91
CA THR A 2 -11.15 48.42 -25.00
C THR A 2 -11.18 47.20 -24.07
N GLY A 3 -11.55 47.41 -22.79
CA GLY A 3 -11.49 46.41 -21.70
C GLY A 3 -12.21 45.08 -21.98
N TRP A 4 -13.11 45.06 -22.98
CA TRP A 4 -13.77 43.86 -23.47
C TRP A 4 -12.84 42.84 -24.15
N ARG A 5 -11.74 43.30 -24.77
CA ARG A 5 -10.73 42.40 -25.37
C ARG A 5 -9.86 41.73 -24.30
N LEU A 6 -9.57 42.42 -23.20
CA LEU A 6 -8.83 41.85 -22.07
C LEU A 6 -9.64 40.77 -21.35
N ALA A 7 -10.93 41.02 -21.11
CA ALA A 7 -11.82 40.06 -20.45
C ALA A 7 -11.97 38.73 -21.23
N ARG A 8 -12.04 38.79 -22.57
CA ARG A 8 -12.10 37.59 -23.41
C ARG A 8 -10.78 36.79 -23.44
N VAL A 9 -9.64 37.49 -23.40
CA VAL A 9 -8.32 36.84 -23.32
C VAL A 9 -8.13 36.17 -21.96
N CYS A 10 -8.56 36.79 -20.87
CA CYS A 10 -8.52 36.18 -19.54
C CYS A 10 -9.46 34.98 -19.39
N LEU A 11 -10.67 35.04 -19.97
CA LEU A 11 -11.61 33.92 -19.98
C LEU A 11 -11.11 32.73 -20.81
N LEU A 12 -10.54 32.98 -21.99
CA LEU A 12 -9.95 31.93 -22.83
C LEU A 12 -8.68 31.33 -22.18
N ALA A 13 -7.83 32.15 -21.56
CA ALA A 13 -6.67 31.67 -20.82
C ALA A 13 -7.06 30.83 -19.59
N GLY A 14 -8.11 31.24 -18.86
CA GLY A 14 -8.66 30.48 -17.74
C GLY A 14 -9.26 29.13 -18.16
N LEU A 15 -9.96 29.09 -19.31
CA LEU A 15 -10.53 27.84 -19.84
C LEU A 15 -9.45 26.89 -20.36
N VAL A 16 -8.39 27.41 -20.97
CA VAL A 16 -7.22 26.62 -21.40
C VAL A 16 -6.47 26.04 -20.20
N LEU A 17 -6.33 26.79 -19.10
CA LEU A 17 -5.75 26.27 -17.84
C LEU A 17 -6.60 25.17 -17.19
N ILE A 18 -7.93 25.26 -17.27
CA ILE A 18 -8.84 24.23 -16.75
C ILE A 18 -8.83 22.97 -17.63
N VAL A 19 -8.71 23.13 -18.96
CA VAL A 19 -8.63 21.99 -19.90
C VAL A 19 -7.26 21.30 -19.85
N LEU A 20 -6.16 22.03 -19.62
CA LEU A 20 -4.83 21.42 -19.39
C LEU A 20 -4.73 20.69 -18.04
N ALA A 21 -5.58 21.02 -17.07
CA ALA A 21 -5.69 20.24 -15.83
C ALA A 21 -6.46 18.91 -16.00
N ALA A 22 -7.10 18.69 -17.14
CA ALA A 22 -7.95 17.51 -17.39
C ALA A 22 -7.24 16.35 -18.12
N VAL A 23 -5.95 16.47 -18.45
CA VAL A 23 -5.15 15.32 -18.94
C VAL A 23 -4.43 14.69 -17.75
N SER A 24 -5.17 13.95 -16.94
CA SER A 24 -4.57 13.03 -15.98
C SER A 24 -4.02 11.83 -16.76
N ALA A 25 -2.84 11.97 -17.36
CA ALA A 25 -1.99 10.82 -17.60
C ALA A 25 -1.83 10.12 -16.24
N GLY A 26 -2.21 8.84 -16.15
CA GLY A 26 -2.11 8.08 -14.91
C GLY A 26 -0.65 8.05 -14.46
N TRP A 27 -0.30 8.93 -13.51
CA TRP A 27 1.04 8.96 -12.95
C TRP A 27 1.25 7.66 -12.17
N ALA A 28 2.35 6.97 -12.46
CA ALA A 28 2.86 5.94 -11.57
C ALA A 28 3.03 6.57 -10.17
N GLN A 29 2.39 5.97 -9.16
CA GLN A 29 2.55 6.42 -7.79
C GLN A 29 3.98 6.12 -7.35
N GLN A 30 4.78 7.17 -7.19
CA GLN A 30 6.21 7.07 -6.89
C GLN A 30 6.59 8.11 -5.83
N PRO A 31 7.70 7.91 -5.08
CA PRO A 31 8.15 8.90 -4.12
C PRO A 31 8.55 10.19 -4.83
N HIS A 32 8.20 11.33 -4.24
CA HIS A 32 8.61 12.65 -4.73
C HIS A 32 9.71 13.25 -3.84
N PRO A 33 10.69 13.97 -4.42
CA PRO A 33 11.69 14.70 -3.63
C PRO A 33 11.01 15.60 -2.60
N TRP A 34 11.50 15.57 -1.35
CA TRP A 34 10.98 16.36 -0.22
C TRP A 34 9.54 16.05 0.22
N GLN A 35 9.00 14.90 -0.18
CA GLN A 35 7.69 14.46 0.31
C GLN A 35 7.77 14.07 1.80
N LEU A 36 6.94 14.71 2.63
CA LEU A 36 6.88 14.45 4.08
C LEU A 36 5.78 13.46 4.48
N GLY A 37 4.82 13.19 3.60
CA GLY A 37 3.66 12.32 3.85
C GLY A 37 3.71 11.00 3.08
N MET A 38 2.69 10.16 3.30
CA MET A 38 2.52 8.93 2.52
C MET A 38 2.26 9.21 1.03
N GLN A 39 2.61 8.24 0.18
CA GLN A 39 2.17 8.23 -1.22
C GLN A 39 0.63 8.23 -1.32
N PRO A 40 0.05 8.81 -2.39
CA PRO A 40 -1.40 8.87 -2.55
C PRO A 40 -2.07 7.49 -2.48
N PRO A 41 -3.33 7.38 -2.02
CA PRO A 41 -4.04 6.11 -2.02
C PRO A 41 -4.49 5.72 -3.43
N ALA A 42 -4.27 4.45 -3.82
CA ALA A 42 -4.85 3.84 -5.03
C ALA A 42 -5.75 2.64 -4.74
N THR A 43 -5.98 2.33 -3.47
CA THR A 43 -6.87 1.24 -3.04
C THR A 43 -7.76 1.68 -1.89
N PRO A 44 -8.96 1.09 -1.73
CA PRO A 44 -9.83 1.38 -0.58
C PRO A 44 -9.17 1.09 0.77
N VAL A 45 -8.28 0.10 0.83
CA VAL A 45 -7.48 -0.20 2.02
C VAL A 45 -6.53 0.97 2.34
N LYS A 46 -5.79 1.47 1.35
CA LYS A 46 -4.85 2.58 1.54
C LYS A 46 -5.56 3.89 1.91
N GLU A 47 -6.75 4.14 1.36
CA GLU A 47 -7.59 5.28 1.74
C GLU A 47 -7.98 5.22 3.23
N ARG A 48 -8.39 4.05 3.73
CA ARG A 48 -8.69 3.88 5.16
C ARG A 48 -7.45 3.97 6.05
N ILE A 49 -6.29 3.51 5.57
CA ILE A 49 -5.00 3.71 6.25
C ILE A 49 -4.67 5.20 6.33
N HIS A 50 -4.89 5.96 5.25
CA HIS A 50 -4.70 7.41 5.24
C HIS A 50 -5.60 8.10 6.26
N PHE A 51 -6.88 7.74 6.31
CA PHE A 51 -7.81 8.27 7.30
C PHE A 51 -7.35 7.99 8.74
N LEU A 52 -6.99 6.74 9.06
CA LEU A 52 -6.52 6.38 10.40
C LEU A 52 -5.22 7.13 10.77
N HIS A 53 -4.27 7.22 9.84
CA HIS A 53 -2.99 7.87 10.09
C HIS A 53 -3.10 9.40 10.13
N ASN A 54 -3.60 10.03 9.06
CA ASN A 54 -3.56 11.49 8.88
C ASN A 54 -4.66 12.21 9.66
N ASP A 55 -5.86 11.64 9.73
CA ASP A 55 -7.01 12.36 10.30
C ASP A 55 -7.23 12.04 11.78
N ILE A 56 -6.74 10.89 12.26
CA ILE A 56 -6.87 10.45 13.65
C ILE A 56 -5.54 10.47 14.38
N LEU A 57 -4.59 9.64 13.96
CA LEU A 57 -3.36 9.41 14.72
C LEU A 57 -2.47 10.66 14.77
N MET A 58 -2.16 11.25 13.62
CA MET A 58 -1.25 12.39 13.51
C MET A 58 -1.70 13.61 14.34
N PRO A 59 -2.97 14.07 14.28
CA PRO A 59 -3.44 15.17 15.11
C PRO A 59 -3.33 14.87 16.62
N ILE A 60 -3.69 13.65 17.04
CA ILE A 60 -3.66 13.25 18.46
C ILE A 60 -2.22 13.29 19.00
N ILE A 61 -1.28 12.59 18.34
CA ILE A 61 0.11 12.54 18.82
C ILE A 61 0.78 13.92 18.74
N THR A 62 0.43 14.73 17.72
CA THR A 62 0.95 16.11 17.60
C THR A 62 0.44 16.97 18.75
N ALA A 63 -0.85 16.89 19.08
CA ALA A 63 -1.44 17.62 20.19
C ALA A 63 -0.81 17.23 21.54
N ILE A 64 -0.63 15.93 21.80
CA ILE A 64 0.05 15.42 23.00
C ILE A 64 1.49 15.94 23.05
N THR A 65 2.21 15.87 21.94
CA THR A 65 3.61 16.33 21.86
C THR A 65 3.72 17.82 22.13
N VAL A 66 2.88 18.66 21.52
CA VAL A 66 2.85 20.10 21.77
C VAL A 66 2.46 20.41 23.21
N PHE A 67 1.50 19.67 23.78
CA PHE A 67 1.11 19.82 25.18
C PHE A 67 2.27 19.51 26.14
N VAL A 68 2.93 18.36 25.96
CA VAL A 68 4.09 17.97 26.79
C VAL A 68 5.24 18.96 26.61
N LEU A 69 5.53 19.38 25.38
CA LEU A 69 6.56 20.38 25.10
C LEU A 69 6.24 21.73 25.75
N GLY A 70 4.96 22.15 25.72
CA GLY A 70 4.49 23.35 26.39
C GLY A 70 4.64 23.27 27.91
N LEU A 71 4.28 22.15 28.53
CA LEU A 71 4.49 21.92 29.96
C LEU A 71 5.97 21.93 30.33
N LEU A 72 6.83 21.28 29.53
CA LEU A 72 8.27 21.28 29.77
C LEU A 72 8.83 22.69 29.65
N GLY A 73 8.46 23.44 28.61
CA GLY A 73 8.85 24.85 28.44
C GLY A 73 8.37 25.73 29.59
N TYR A 74 7.13 25.52 30.05
CA TYR A 74 6.59 26.20 31.23
C TYR A 74 7.38 25.89 32.49
N VAL A 75 7.69 24.61 32.75
CA VAL A 75 8.46 24.18 33.91
C VAL A 75 9.87 24.77 33.88
N MET A 76 10.54 24.68 32.72
CA MET A 76 11.87 25.26 32.51
C MET A 76 11.87 26.77 32.71
N PHE A 77 10.81 27.49 32.30
CA PHE A 77 10.74 28.94 32.46
C PHE A 77 10.38 29.34 33.90
N ARG A 78 9.32 28.75 34.47
CA ARG A 78 8.70 29.16 35.73
C ARG A 78 9.43 28.66 36.97
N PHE A 79 9.97 27.45 36.92
CA PHE A 79 10.65 26.79 38.05
C PHE A 79 12.19 26.79 37.90
N HIS A 80 12.74 27.57 36.97
CA HIS A 80 14.17 27.82 36.89
C HIS A 80 14.72 28.38 38.20
N HIS A 81 15.90 27.94 38.64
CA HIS A 81 16.52 28.35 39.92
C HIS A 81 16.57 29.88 40.11
N ARG A 82 16.82 30.66 39.04
CA ARG A 82 16.82 32.14 39.12
C ARG A 82 15.44 32.74 39.47
N ARG A 83 14.33 32.07 39.12
CA ARG A 83 12.95 32.53 39.36
C ARG A 83 12.28 31.83 40.54
N HIS A 84 12.72 30.62 40.88
CA HIS A 84 12.14 29.81 41.94
C HIS A 84 13.24 29.11 42.78
N PRO A 85 13.92 29.87 43.67
CA PRO A 85 15.09 29.37 44.41
C PRO A 85 14.77 28.36 45.52
N ILE A 86 13.54 28.37 46.07
CA ILE A 86 13.13 27.44 47.14
C ILE A 86 12.10 26.46 46.57
N PRO A 87 12.41 25.16 46.44
CA PRO A 87 11.50 24.17 45.87
C PRO A 87 10.36 23.81 46.84
N THR A 88 9.21 23.43 46.27
CA THR A 88 8.09 22.85 47.02
C THR A 88 8.39 21.40 47.42
N ARG A 89 7.74 20.91 48.50
CA ARG A 89 7.94 19.55 49.04
C ARG A 89 6.78 18.58 48.78
N THR A 90 5.85 18.95 47.90
CA THR A 90 4.72 18.09 47.52
C THR A 90 5.22 16.86 46.75
N SER A 91 4.90 15.66 47.22
CA SER A 91 5.38 14.41 46.62
C SER A 91 4.34 13.67 45.77
N HIS A 92 3.05 13.87 46.02
CA HIS A 92 1.98 13.15 45.32
C HIS A 92 0.70 13.98 45.27
N ASN A 93 -0.16 13.66 44.30
CA ASN A 93 -1.50 14.21 44.19
C ASN A 93 -2.40 13.19 43.47
N ALA A 94 -3.19 12.46 44.24
CA ALA A 94 -4.04 11.38 43.75
C ALA A 94 -4.98 11.82 42.61
N VAL A 95 -5.50 13.05 42.63
CA VAL A 95 -6.40 13.54 41.58
C VAL A 95 -5.68 13.67 40.25
N VAL A 96 -4.47 14.21 40.25
CA VAL A 96 -3.66 14.38 39.03
C VAL A 96 -3.20 13.02 38.52
N GLU A 97 -2.83 12.11 39.42
CA GLU A 97 -2.47 10.72 39.12
C GLU A 97 -3.58 9.96 38.38
N ILE A 98 -4.83 10.10 38.85
CA ILE A 98 -5.99 9.52 38.21
C ILE A 98 -6.20 10.14 36.82
N LEU A 99 -6.12 11.47 36.70
CA LEU A 99 -6.34 12.17 35.43
C LEU A 99 -5.35 11.74 34.35
N TRP A 100 -4.04 11.73 34.62
CA TRP A 100 -3.04 11.32 33.62
C TRP A 100 -3.05 9.82 33.34
N THR A 101 -3.77 9.01 34.11
CA THR A 101 -3.93 7.57 33.85
C THR A 101 -5.16 7.31 33.01
N VAL A 102 -6.29 7.91 33.38
CA VAL A 102 -7.58 7.75 32.68
C VAL A 102 -7.56 8.41 31.31
N ILE A 103 -7.00 9.62 31.18
CA ILE A 103 -7.00 10.35 29.91
C ILE A 103 -6.26 9.57 28.80
N PRO A 104 -5.02 9.07 28.99
CA PRO A 104 -4.37 8.24 27.98
C PRO A 104 -5.13 6.95 27.65
N VAL A 105 -5.73 6.29 28.64
CA VAL A 105 -6.54 5.09 28.39
C VAL A 105 -7.73 5.42 27.47
N LEU A 106 -8.44 6.52 27.71
CA LEU A 106 -9.54 6.95 26.85
C LEU A 106 -9.06 7.31 25.43
N ILE A 107 -7.90 7.98 25.31
CA ILE A 107 -7.29 8.28 24.00
C ILE A 107 -6.98 6.99 23.24
N LEU A 108 -6.42 5.98 23.90
CA LEU A 108 -6.13 4.68 23.28
C LEU A 108 -7.41 3.98 22.81
N VAL A 109 -8.49 4.01 23.59
CA VAL A 109 -9.78 3.44 23.17
C VAL A 109 -10.33 4.13 21.91
N ILE A 110 -10.23 5.46 21.84
CA ILE A 110 -10.66 6.25 20.67
C ILE A 110 -9.88 5.85 19.41
N ILE A 111 -8.57 5.61 19.52
CA ILE A 111 -7.72 5.17 18.40
C ILE A 111 -8.00 3.70 18.05
N ALA A 112 -8.26 2.85 19.05
CA ALA A 112 -8.43 1.42 18.87
C ALA A 112 -9.67 1.05 18.05
N ILE A 113 -10.80 1.74 18.25
CA ILE A 113 -12.07 1.43 17.55
C ILE A 113 -11.94 1.49 16.01
N PRO A 114 -11.50 2.60 15.39
CA PRO A 114 -11.30 2.65 13.94
C PRO A 114 -10.16 1.74 13.48
N SER A 115 -9.13 1.54 14.30
CA SER A 115 -8.03 0.61 14.01
C SER A 115 -8.52 -0.83 13.84
N PHE A 116 -9.31 -1.35 14.78
CA PHE A 116 -9.87 -2.69 14.67
C PHE A 116 -10.81 -2.83 13.48
N LYS A 117 -11.64 -1.82 13.19
CA LYS A 117 -12.49 -1.83 11.98
C LYS A 117 -11.66 -1.93 10.70
N LEU A 118 -10.54 -1.21 10.61
CA LEU A 118 -9.62 -1.30 9.48
C LEU A 118 -8.96 -2.68 9.39
N MET A 119 -8.50 -3.22 10.51
CA MET A 119 -7.90 -4.56 10.57
C MET A 119 -8.88 -5.63 10.04
N TYR A 120 -10.13 -5.64 10.50
CA TYR A 120 -11.15 -6.56 9.98
C TYR A 120 -11.52 -6.31 8.53
N TYR A 121 -11.38 -5.07 8.04
CA TYR A 121 -11.60 -4.76 6.64
C TYR A 121 -10.48 -5.32 5.74
N MET A 122 -9.24 -5.30 6.24
CA MET A 122 -8.07 -5.83 5.52
C MET A 122 -8.00 -7.36 5.56
N ASP A 123 -8.50 -7.97 6.65
CA ASP A 123 -8.47 -9.43 6.83
C ASP A 123 -9.56 -10.16 6.02
N ARG A 124 -10.70 -9.49 5.77
CA ARG A 124 -11.74 -10.05 4.91
C ARG A 124 -11.26 -10.09 3.47
N ALA A 125 -11.05 -11.31 2.95
CA ALA A 125 -10.80 -11.55 1.54
C ALA A 125 -12.12 -11.55 0.76
N PRO A 126 -12.44 -10.50 -0.03
CA PRO A 126 -13.58 -10.56 -0.95
C PRO A 126 -13.37 -11.62 -2.03
N ASP A 127 -14.47 -12.02 -2.68
CA ASP A 127 -14.41 -12.84 -3.88
C ASP A 127 -13.60 -12.11 -4.96
N ALA A 128 -12.60 -12.81 -5.48
CA ALA A 128 -11.67 -12.24 -6.44
C ALA A 128 -12.20 -12.44 -7.86
N GLU A 129 -12.11 -11.39 -8.67
CA GLU A 129 -12.42 -11.43 -10.10
C GLU A 129 -11.28 -12.05 -10.91
N MET A 130 -10.05 -11.99 -10.37
CA MET A 130 -8.87 -12.61 -10.98
C MET A 130 -7.81 -12.94 -9.93
N THR A 131 -6.99 -13.95 -10.24
CA THR A 131 -5.85 -14.38 -9.44
C THR A 131 -4.55 -14.08 -10.17
N ILE A 132 -3.57 -13.58 -9.42
CA ILE A 132 -2.19 -13.41 -9.87
C ILE A 132 -1.30 -14.12 -8.87
N LYS A 133 -0.42 -14.97 -9.38
CA LYS A 133 0.62 -15.60 -8.58
C LYS A 133 1.93 -14.88 -8.82
N ILE A 134 2.56 -14.44 -7.73
CA ILE A 134 3.84 -13.75 -7.74
C ILE A 134 4.85 -14.66 -7.06
N THR A 135 5.95 -14.95 -7.74
CA THR A 135 7.06 -15.76 -7.20
C THR A 135 8.31 -14.90 -7.09
N GLY A 136 8.83 -14.74 -5.87
CA GLY A 136 10.10 -14.06 -5.62
C GLY A 136 11.29 -14.98 -5.89
N LYS A 137 12.24 -14.51 -6.70
CA LYS A 137 13.51 -15.19 -7.02
C LYS A 137 14.67 -14.25 -6.76
N GLN A 138 15.88 -14.79 -6.59
CA GLN A 138 17.10 -13.98 -6.47
C GLN A 138 17.61 -13.62 -7.87
N TRP A 139 17.52 -12.36 -8.35
CA TRP A 139 16.93 -11.14 -7.77
C TRP A 139 15.94 -10.50 -8.75
N TYR A 140 14.82 -11.16 -8.96
CA TYR A 140 13.79 -10.76 -9.91
C TYR A 140 12.44 -11.40 -9.55
N TRP A 141 11.40 -11.00 -10.25
CA TRP A 141 10.03 -11.45 -10.00
C TRP A 141 9.52 -12.29 -11.15
N THR A 142 8.79 -13.36 -10.85
CA THR A 142 7.96 -14.04 -11.86
C THR A 142 6.50 -13.77 -11.57
N TYR A 143 5.76 -13.28 -12.56
CA TYR A 143 4.33 -13.08 -12.50
C TYR A 143 3.63 -14.14 -13.33
N GLU A 144 2.64 -14.81 -12.76
CA GLU A 144 1.80 -15.79 -13.42
C GLU A 144 0.33 -15.38 -13.30
N TYR A 145 -0.43 -15.52 -14.39
CA TYR A 145 -1.86 -15.25 -14.50
C TYR A 145 -2.59 -16.58 -14.77
N PRO A 146 -2.88 -17.39 -13.73
CA PRO A 146 -3.46 -18.72 -13.88
C PRO A 146 -4.77 -18.69 -14.65
N ASP A 147 -5.66 -17.76 -14.30
CA ASP A 147 -7.00 -17.61 -14.88
C ASP A 147 -6.97 -17.07 -16.33
N GLN A 148 -5.79 -16.72 -16.85
CA GLN A 148 -5.61 -16.14 -18.18
C GLN A 148 -4.78 -17.06 -19.08
N GLY A 149 -5.01 -18.37 -19.02
CA GLY A 149 -4.28 -19.38 -19.79
C GLY A 149 -2.87 -19.67 -19.26
N GLY A 150 -2.61 -19.33 -17.99
CA GLY A 150 -1.32 -19.54 -17.33
C GLY A 150 -0.16 -18.76 -17.97
N LEU A 151 -0.43 -17.54 -18.44
CA LEU A 151 0.60 -16.60 -18.89
C LEU A 151 1.58 -16.36 -17.74
N ALA A 152 2.87 -16.59 -17.98
CA ALA A 152 3.93 -16.35 -17.02
C ALA A 152 5.08 -15.58 -17.67
N PHE A 153 5.66 -14.63 -16.94
CA PHE A 153 6.84 -13.89 -17.39
C PHE A 153 7.67 -13.42 -16.21
N ASP A 154 8.95 -13.19 -16.49
CA ASP A 154 9.92 -12.65 -15.54
C ASP A 154 10.02 -11.13 -15.67
N SER A 155 10.25 -10.47 -14.54
CA SER A 155 10.31 -9.02 -14.37
C SER A 155 11.59 -8.68 -13.61
N ASN A 156 12.51 -8.03 -14.31
CA ASN A 156 13.82 -7.60 -13.84
C ASN A 156 13.87 -6.08 -13.75
N ILE A 157 14.78 -5.59 -12.91
CA ILE A 157 15.12 -4.17 -12.86
C ILE A 157 15.71 -3.69 -14.19
N VAL A 158 15.32 -2.50 -14.63
CA VAL A 158 15.98 -1.83 -15.76
C VAL A 158 17.30 -1.23 -15.27
N GLU A 159 18.41 -1.59 -15.91
CA GLU A 159 19.73 -1.05 -15.58
C GLU A 159 19.87 0.43 -15.95
N ASP A 160 20.74 1.15 -15.23
CA ASP A 160 20.90 2.61 -15.37
C ASP A 160 21.20 3.06 -16.81
N LYS A 161 21.88 2.21 -17.59
CA LYS A 161 22.24 2.45 -19.00
C LYS A 161 21.06 2.32 -19.97
N ASP A 162 20.02 1.57 -19.60
CA ASP A 162 18.88 1.21 -20.45
C ASP A 162 17.60 1.97 -20.06
N LEU A 163 17.70 2.87 -19.06
CA LEU A 163 16.60 3.72 -18.61
C LEU A 163 16.15 4.69 -19.71
N LYS A 164 14.85 4.67 -20.00
CA LYS A 164 14.23 5.63 -20.92
C LYS A 164 13.97 6.96 -20.20
N PRO A 165 13.96 8.10 -20.92
CA PRO A 165 13.62 9.39 -20.33
C PRO A 165 12.29 9.34 -19.57
N GLY A 166 12.32 9.67 -18.27
CA GLY A 166 11.15 9.67 -17.39
C GLY A 166 10.94 8.39 -16.56
N GLN A 167 11.74 7.34 -16.75
CA GLN A 167 11.68 6.16 -15.89
C GLN A 167 12.44 6.37 -14.57
N PRO A 168 11.85 5.97 -13.42
CA PRO A 168 12.52 6.08 -12.14
C PRO A 168 13.62 5.02 -12.00
N ARG A 169 14.81 5.48 -11.60
CA ARG A 169 15.95 4.60 -11.28
C ARG A 169 15.59 3.68 -10.11
N LEU A 170 16.00 2.42 -10.19
CA LEU A 170 15.73 1.36 -9.20
C LEU A 170 14.26 0.94 -9.02
N LEU A 171 13.31 1.62 -9.65
CA LEU A 171 11.87 1.30 -9.55
C LEU A 171 11.29 0.76 -10.86
N ALA A 172 11.89 1.10 -12.00
CA ALA A 172 11.44 0.64 -13.31
C ALA A 172 11.79 -0.83 -13.53
N ALA A 173 10.82 -1.60 -14.03
CA ALA A 173 10.99 -2.98 -14.46
C ALA A 173 10.86 -3.12 -15.98
N ASP A 174 11.51 -4.13 -16.56
CA ASP A 174 11.42 -4.44 -17.99
C ASP A 174 9.99 -4.87 -18.38
N ASN A 175 9.42 -5.82 -17.63
CA ASN A 175 8.09 -6.38 -17.79
C ASN A 175 7.27 -6.09 -16.52
N PRO A 176 6.49 -4.99 -16.49
CA PRO A 176 5.69 -4.63 -15.32
C PRO A 176 4.48 -5.56 -15.16
N LEU A 177 4.01 -5.71 -13.92
CA LEU A 177 2.74 -6.40 -13.64
C LEU A 177 1.59 -5.52 -14.13
N VAL A 178 0.77 -5.99 -15.07
CA VAL A 178 -0.35 -5.23 -15.61
C VAL A 178 -1.66 -5.77 -15.05
N VAL A 179 -2.48 -4.88 -14.50
CA VAL A 179 -3.74 -5.24 -13.86
C VAL A 179 -4.89 -4.36 -14.35
N PRO A 180 -6.12 -4.88 -14.47
CA PRO A 180 -7.28 -4.05 -14.76
C PRO A 180 -7.62 -3.17 -13.55
N ALA A 181 -7.90 -1.90 -13.80
CA ALA A 181 -8.38 -0.97 -12.80
C ALA A 181 -9.79 -1.34 -12.33
N ASN A 182 -10.09 -1.05 -11.05
CA ASN A 182 -11.39 -1.34 -10.42
C ASN A 182 -11.80 -2.81 -10.52
N THR A 183 -10.86 -3.70 -10.17
CA THR A 183 -11.06 -5.15 -10.14
C THR A 183 -10.49 -5.69 -8.84
N THR A 184 -11.21 -6.60 -8.18
CA THR A 184 -10.71 -7.27 -6.98
C THR A 184 -9.74 -8.39 -7.37
N ILE A 185 -8.47 -8.23 -7.02
CA ILE A 185 -7.39 -9.13 -7.42
C ILE A 185 -6.91 -9.93 -6.21
N ARG A 186 -6.92 -11.26 -6.33
CA ARG A 186 -6.26 -12.14 -5.38
C ARG A 186 -4.80 -12.28 -5.76
N VAL A 187 -3.93 -11.74 -4.93
CA VAL A 187 -2.49 -11.88 -5.10
C VAL A 187 -1.99 -13.01 -4.20
N GLN A 188 -1.50 -14.09 -4.82
CA GLN A 188 -0.84 -15.17 -4.11
C GLN A 188 0.67 -14.96 -4.23
N VAL A 189 1.33 -14.68 -3.12
CA VAL A 189 2.77 -14.46 -3.15
C VAL A 189 3.53 -15.59 -2.47
N THR A 190 4.59 -16.06 -3.11
CA THR A 190 5.45 -17.11 -2.62
C THR A 190 6.91 -16.87 -3.01
N GLY A 191 7.84 -17.54 -2.32
CA GLY A 191 9.23 -17.66 -2.75
C GLY A 191 9.45 -18.98 -3.48
N VAL A 192 10.54 -19.12 -4.22
CA VAL A 192 10.94 -20.45 -4.69
C VAL A 192 11.28 -21.36 -3.49
N PRO A 193 10.91 -22.65 -3.52
CA PRO A 193 11.07 -23.57 -2.38
C PRO A 193 12.50 -23.66 -1.84
N ASP A 194 13.50 -23.60 -2.73
CA ASP A 194 14.93 -23.64 -2.38
C ASP A 194 15.54 -22.23 -2.24
N GLY A 195 14.70 -21.19 -2.20
CA GLY A 195 15.10 -19.79 -2.18
C GLY A 195 15.02 -19.15 -0.80
N VAL A 196 14.91 -17.82 -0.79
CA VAL A 196 14.82 -17.01 0.43
C VAL A 196 13.40 -16.43 0.58
N ILE A 197 13.00 -16.14 1.80
CA ILE A 197 11.70 -15.51 2.11
C ILE A 197 11.69 -14.07 1.59
N HIS A 198 10.59 -13.65 0.97
CA HIS A 198 10.38 -12.27 0.51
C HIS A 198 9.01 -11.73 0.99
N SER A 199 8.87 -10.41 1.11
CA SER A 199 7.62 -9.68 1.39
C SER A 199 7.59 -8.37 0.55
N TYR A 200 6.40 -7.85 0.22
CA TYR A 200 6.19 -7.14 -1.06
C TYR A 200 5.31 -5.89 -0.96
N TYR A 201 5.91 -4.70 -1.06
CA TYR A 201 5.22 -3.46 -1.43
C TYR A 201 6.22 -2.48 -2.05
N GLY A 202 6.06 -2.13 -3.34
CA GLY A 202 6.78 -1.02 -3.98
C GLY A 202 8.32 -1.03 -3.96
N GLU A 203 8.93 -2.08 -3.41
CA GLU A 203 10.33 -2.52 -3.36
C GLU A 203 10.35 -3.78 -2.44
N CYS A 204 11.45 -4.53 -2.37
CA CYS A 204 11.56 -5.64 -1.40
C CYS A 204 11.69 -5.07 0.02
N ASN A 205 10.81 -5.47 0.94
CA ASN A 205 10.77 -4.93 2.31
C ASN A 205 11.31 -5.89 3.39
N GLN A 206 11.84 -7.04 2.98
CA GLN A 206 12.47 -8.04 3.84
C GLN A 206 13.84 -8.40 3.26
N ILE A 207 14.88 -8.31 4.08
CA ILE A 207 16.26 -8.51 3.61
C ILE A 207 16.45 -9.89 2.99
N CYS A 208 16.88 -9.93 1.72
CA CYS A 208 16.93 -11.16 0.91
C CYS A 208 18.28 -11.41 0.21
N GLY A 209 19.33 -10.65 0.58
CA GLY A 209 20.70 -10.80 0.05
C GLY A 209 21.29 -9.52 -0.53
N ILE A 210 22.39 -9.65 -1.28
CA ILE A 210 23.23 -8.52 -1.74
C ILE A 210 22.49 -7.54 -2.67
N ASN A 211 21.55 -8.01 -3.48
CA ASN A 211 20.75 -7.18 -4.40
C ASN A 211 19.33 -6.93 -3.86
N HIS A 212 19.14 -6.93 -2.54
CA HIS A 212 17.85 -6.66 -1.89
C HIS A 212 17.19 -5.36 -2.37
N SER A 213 17.98 -4.31 -2.63
CA SER A 213 17.51 -3.02 -3.15
C SER A 213 17.35 -2.93 -4.67
N ARG A 214 17.64 -4.01 -5.42
CA ARG A 214 17.66 -4.01 -6.90
C ARG A 214 16.61 -4.93 -7.51
N MET A 215 15.49 -5.15 -6.82
CA MET A 215 14.38 -5.98 -7.29
C MET A 215 13.03 -5.27 -7.09
N PRO A 216 12.72 -4.25 -7.90
CA PRO A 216 11.50 -3.46 -7.75
C PRO A 216 10.26 -4.21 -8.21
N ILE A 217 9.10 -3.75 -7.74
CA ILE A 217 7.79 -4.21 -8.19
C ILE A 217 7.11 -3.02 -8.88
N GLU A 218 6.97 -3.09 -10.20
CA GLU A 218 6.22 -2.11 -11.00
C GLU A 218 4.83 -2.69 -11.33
N VAL A 219 3.77 -2.02 -10.90
CA VAL A 219 2.38 -2.38 -11.21
C VAL A 219 1.74 -1.30 -12.08
N LYS A 220 1.14 -1.69 -13.20
CA LYS A 220 0.38 -0.83 -14.10
C LYS A 220 -1.11 -1.18 -14.04
N ALA A 221 -1.90 -0.31 -13.41
CA ALA A 221 -3.34 -0.39 -13.49
C ALA A 221 -3.83 0.26 -14.80
N VAL A 222 -4.51 -0.50 -15.65
CA VAL A 222 -4.98 -0.06 -16.97
C VAL A 222 -6.48 -0.26 -17.11
N SER A 223 -7.11 0.36 -18.11
CA SER A 223 -8.53 0.12 -18.38
C SER A 223 -8.78 -1.36 -18.72
N ARG A 224 -10.01 -1.87 -18.54
CA ARG A 224 -10.33 -3.26 -18.91
C ARG A 224 -10.06 -3.53 -20.39
N ALA A 225 -10.31 -2.56 -21.27
CA ALA A 225 -10.02 -2.68 -22.70
C ALA A 225 -8.50 -2.77 -22.97
N ASP A 226 -7.71 -1.90 -22.35
CA ASP A 226 -6.25 -1.93 -22.49
C ASP A 226 -5.64 -3.19 -21.91
N PHE A 227 -6.21 -3.70 -20.80
CA PHE A 227 -5.81 -4.97 -20.21
C PHE A 227 -6.02 -6.13 -21.19
N GLN A 228 -7.17 -6.19 -21.88
CA GLN A 228 -7.42 -7.24 -22.88
C GLN A 228 -6.50 -7.13 -24.09
N ASN A 229 -6.24 -5.90 -24.56
CA ASN A 229 -5.29 -5.65 -25.65
C ASN A 229 -3.88 -6.10 -25.28
N TRP A 230 -3.42 -5.71 -24.08
CA TRP A 230 -2.14 -6.13 -23.53
C TRP A 230 -2.08 -7.66 -23.39
N LEU A 231 -3.13 -8.28 -22.85
CA LEU A 231 -3.18 -9.72 -22.62
C LEU A 231 -3.08 -10.51 -23.92
N ALA A 232 -3.79 -10.07 -24.97
CA ALA A 232 -3.70 -10.69 -26.29
C ALA A 232 -2.27 -10.61 -26.86
N GLN A 233 -1.61 -9.47 -26.71
CA GLN A 233 -0.23 -9.28 -27.14
C GLN A 233 0.74 -10.12 -26.31
N ALA A 234 0.55 -10.17 -24.98
CA ALA A 234 1.39 -10.93 -24.07
C ALA A 234 1.30 -12.45 -24.34
N LYS A 235 0.10 -12.98 -24.56
CA LYS A 235 -0.11 -14.39 -24.96
C LYS A 235 0.57 -14.71 -26.29
N LYS A 236 0.44 -13.82 -27.28
CA LYS A 236 1.12 -13.97 -28.57
C LYS A 236 2.65 -14.00 -28.42
N ASN A 237 3.20 -13.10 -27.60
CA ASN A 237 4.64 -13.04 -27.35
C ASN A 237 5.15 -14.26 -26.57
N ALA A 238 4.32 -14.82 -25.69
CA ALA A 238 4.60 -16.04 -24.94
C ALA A 238 4.39 -17.33 -25.77
N GLY A 239 3.93 -17.23 -27.02
CA GLY A 239 3.65 -18.39 -27.87
C GLY A 239 2.46 -19.24 -27.43
N LEU A 240 1.59 -18.72 -26.56
CA LEU A 240 0.39 -19.41 -26.08
C LEU A 240 -0.71 -19.31 -27.15
N THR A 241 -1.15 -20.47 -27.66
CA THR A 241 -2.27 -20.55 -28.60
C THR A 241 -3.61 -20.63 -27.87
N PRO A 242 -4.76 -20.35 -28.53
CA PRO A 242 -6.08 -20.48 -27.90
C PRO A 242 -6.35 -21.86 -27.27
N ASP A 243 -5.73 -22.92 -27.78
CA ASP A 243 -5.93 -24.30 -27.33
C ASP A 243 -5.17 -24.63 -26.03
N ASP A 244 -4.08 -23.91 -25.73
CA ASP A 244 -3.30 -24.08 -24.48
C ASP A 244 -4.04 -23.55 -23.25
N ALA A 245 -4.94 -22.57 -23.45
CA ALA A 245 -5.78 -22.02 -22.38
C ALA A 245 -6.90 -23.00 -21.98
N ALA A 246 -7.50 -23.69 -22.96
CA ALA A 246 -8.62 -24.62 -22.72
C ALA A 246 -8.23 -25.91 -22.00
N SER A 247 -7.01 -26.42 -22.24
CA SER A 247 -6.51 -27.64 -21.59
C SER A 247 -6.11 -27.44 -20.13
N ARG A 248 -5.68 -26.22 -19.76
CA ARG A 248 -5.24 -25.88 -18.39
C ARG A 248 -6.40 -25.48 -17.48
N ASP A 249 -7.45 -24.84 -18.02
CA ASP A 249 -8.69 -24.55 -17.29
C ASP A 249 -9.37 -25.84 -16.78
N HIS A 250 -9.28 -26.94 -17.53
CA HIS A 250 -9.86 -28.22 -17.11
C HIS A 250 -9.12 -28.81 -15.89
N HIS A 251 -7.79 -28.69 -15.81
CA HIS A 251 -7.02 -29.14 -14.63
C HIS A 251 -7.23 -28.24 -13.41
N GLN A 252 -7.41 -26.93 -13.60
CA GLN A 252 -7.67 -25.97 -12.52
C GLN A 252 -9.08 -26.15 -11.93
N GLN A 253 -10.11 -26.38 -12.77
CA GLN A 253 -11.47 -26.68 -12.32
C GLN A 253 -11.57 -28.00 -11.55
N VAL A 254 -10.84 -29.04 -11.98
CA VAL A 254 -10.78 -30.33 -11.26
C VAL A 254 -10.05 -30.20 -9.91
N ALA A 255 -9.08 -29.31 -9.80
CA ALA A 255 -8.39 -29.03 -8.52
C ALA A 255 -9.26 -28.21 -7.54
N ALA A 256 -10.04 -27.24 -8.04
CA ALA A 256 -10.96 -26.44 -7.25
C ALA A 256 -12.23 -27.21 -6.81
N ALA A 257 -12.60 -28.29 -7.51
CA ALA A 257 -13.76 -29.13 -7.18
C ALA A 257 -13.49 -30.19 -6.10
N ARG A 258 -12.27 -30.26 -5.53
CA ARG A 258 -12.01 -31.14 -4.39
C ARG A 258 -12.69 -30.57 -3.14
N PRO A 259 -13.57 -31.31 -2.44
CA PRO A 259 -14.12 -30.83 -1.19
C PRO A 259 -12.98 -30.54 -0.22
N GLY A 260 -13.03 -29.37 0.43
CA GLY A 260 -12.05 -28.99 1.44
C GLY A 260 -11.96 -30.06 2.55
N PRO A 261 -10.84 -30.13 3.28
CA PRO A 261 -10.69 -31.12 4.34
C PRO A 261 -11.87 -30.99 5.32
N ALA A 262 -12.51 -32.12 5.62
CA ALA A 262 -13.60 -32.18 6.57
C ALA A 262 -13.14 -31.55 7.90
N PRO A 263 -14.04 -30.82 8.61
CA PRO A 263 -13.69 -30.23 9.89
C PRO A 263 -13.14 -31.31 10.83
N ALA A 264 -11.99 -31.04 11.44
CA ALA A 264 -11.35 -31.95 12.37
C ALA A 264 -12.33 -32.32 13.49
N ALA A 265 -12.46 -33.62 13.76
CA ALA A 265 -13.25 -34.11 14.88
C ALA A 265 -12.64 -33.54 16.19
N PRO A 266 -13.48 -33.17 17.18
CA PRO A 266 -12.99 -32.61 18.43
C PRO A 266 -12.14 -33.66 19.17
N ASP A 267 -10.99 -33.21 19.69
CA ASP A 267 -10.06 -34.03 20.45
C ASP A 267 -10.74 -34.60 21.70
N LYS A 268 -10.59 -35.92 21.91
CA LYS A 268 -11.19 -36.66 23.04
C LYS A 268 -10.60 -36.30 24.41
N GLU A 269 -9.73 -35.30 24.49
CA GLU A 269 -9.05 -34.89 25.72
C GLU A 269 -9.73 -33.68 26.40
N GLU A 270 -10.67 -33.01 25.73
CA GLU A 270 -11.42 -31.86 26.28
C GLU A 270 -12.78 -32.24 26.89
N ALA A 271 -13.09 -33.55 26.97
CA ALA A 271 -14.32 -34.05 27.59
C ALA A 271 -14.12 -34.61 29.02
N SER A 272 -12.93 -34.46 29.61
CA SER A 272 -12.64 -34.96 30.97
C SER A 272 -11.90 -33.97 31.87
N ARG A 273 -12.09 -32.66 31.67
CA ARG A 273 -11.73 -31.63 32.66
C ARG A 273 -12.87 -30.66 32.90
#